data_AF-A0A497S9C3-F1
#
_entry.id   AF-A0A497S9C3-F1
#
_cell.length_a   1.000
_cell.length_b   1.000
_cell.length_c   1.000
_cell.angle_alpha   90.00
_cell.angle_beta   90.00
_cell.angle_gamma   90.00
#
_symmetry.space_group_name_H-M   'P 1'
#
loop_
_entity.id
_entity.type
_entity.pdbx_description
1 polymer ?
#
loop_
_entity_poly.entity_id
_entity_poly.type
_entity_poly.pdbx_seq_one_letter_code
_entity_poly.pdbx_strand_id
1 'polypeptide(L)'
;MEMRPRCPKCGAPLIKNGRKKLKYRGEVQQWLCKRCGSQKRCTDFKGYLYPRRVIDTAVYLRIKGLKLADVQQSLERIFEITVKSLTTICNWVKSFVLLFSFVFRVASELLHVDETLLKTARKDEKLWLWVAKCPKTKLKIWHLSRERSEREAERFMWKIREHLPVSVLHWPKRIRSDSLKSYYPAIMKVFNREIEHERVKSFKEHSNNEIEEFFRCKHKFPRFRSSYPHHPIPRDNYHNRCAAKSFLESWFNEHNARIVRKLNREQLKMIEIKNFVSKFANTLRCFIMLILERT
;
A
#
# COMPACT_ATOMS: atom_id res chain seq x y z
N MET A 1 2.94 3.93 -27.30
CA MET A 1 3.13 2.46 -27.32
C MET A 1 2.64 1.87 -26.00
N GLU A 2 1.63 0.99 -26.01
CA GLU A 2 1.22 0.23 -24.80
C GLU A 2 2.39 -0.60 -24.28
N MET A 3 2.81 -0.40 -23.03
CA MET A 3 3.90 -1.16 -22.43
C MET A 3 3.48 -2.62 -22.26
N ARG A 4 4.09 -3.53 -23.03
CA ARG A 4 3.87 -4.97 -22.87
C ARG A 4 4.45 -5.43 -21.54
N PRO A 5 3.69 -6.12 -20.67
CA PRO A 5 4.20 -6.59 -19.40
C PRO A 5 5.35 -7.57 -19.63
N ARG A 6 6.35 -7.58 -18.73
CA ARG A 6 7.48 -8.51 -18.81
C ARG A 6 7.21 -9.81 -18.08
N CYS A 7 7.81 -10.89 -18.57
CA CYS A 7 7.75 -12.20 -17.98
C CYS A 7 8.41 -12.18 -16.59
N PRO A 8 7.72 -12.63 -15.52
CA PRO A 8 8.29 -12.66 -14.18
C PRO A 8 9.42 -13.68 -14.03
N LYS A 9 9.49 -14.71 -14.89
CA LYS A 9 10.54 -15.74 -14.83
C LYS A 9 11.82 -15.36 -15.58
N CYS A 10 11.71 -14.81 -16.79
CA CYS A 10 12.87 -14.56 -17.66
C CYS A 10 13.00 -13.12 -18.18
N GLY A 11 12.11 -12.21 -17.78
CA GLY A 11 12.19 -10.78 -18.15
C GLY A 11 11.86 -10.43 -19.60
N ALA A 12 11.61 -11.42 -20.47
CA ALA A 12 11.23 -11.21 -21.86
C ALA A 12 9.85 -10.51 -21.99
N PRO A 13 9.61 -9.73 -23.04
CA PRO A 13 8.29 -9.15 -23.31
C PRO A 13 7.22 -10.23 -23.46
N LEU A 14 6.05 -10.03 -22.87
CA LEU A 14 4.91 -10.91 -23.04
C LEU A 14 4.08 -10.50 -24.26
N ILE A 15 3.46 -11.48 -24.90
CA ILE A 15 2.50 -11.28 -26.00
C ILE A 15 1.08 -11.52 -25.49
N LYS A 16 0.09 -10.87 -26.11
CA LYS A 16 -1.34 -11.09 -25.82
C LYS A 16 -1.68 -12.55 -26.19
N ASN A 17 -2.36 -13.26 -25.29
CA ASN A 17 -2.73 -14.67 -25.43
C ASN A 17 -4.20 -14.90 -25.10
N GLY A 18 -5.07 -14.12 -25.74
CA GLY A 18 -6.51 -14.15 -25.49
C GLY A 18 -6.95 -13.47 -24.18
N ARG A 19 -8.25 -13.56 -23.90
CA ARG A 19 -8.89 -13.03 -22.69
C ARG A 19 -9.56 -14.17 -21.94
N LYS A 20 -9.62 -14.03 -20.61
CA LYS A 20 -10.34 -14.97 -19.74
C LYS A 20 -11.39 -14.24 -18.94
N LYS A 21 -12.65 -14.66 -19.02
CA LYS A 21 -13.72 -14.19 -18.15
C LYS A 21 -13.58 -14.83 -16.77
N LEU A 22 -13.40 -14.01 -15.74
CA LEU A 22 -13.36 -14.41 -14.34
C LEU A 22 -14.67 -14.02 -13.67
N LYS A 23 -15.20 -14.92 -12.82
CA LYS A 23 -16.53 -14.81 -12.22
C LYS A 23 -16.84 -13.43 -11.62
N TYR A 24 -15.92 -12.88 -10.82
CA TYR A 24 -16.12 -11.63 -10.08
C TYR A 24 -15.23 -10.48 -10.55
N ARG A 25 -14.44 -10.69 -11.62
CA ARG A 25 -13.44 -9.70 -12.10
C ARG A 25 -13.61 -9.34 -13.57
N GLY A 26 -14.64 -9.86 -14.23
CA GLY A 26 -14.88 -9.64 -15.65
C GLY A 26 -13.79 -10.28 -16.52
N GLU A 27 -13.61 -9.73 -17.73
CA GLU A 27 -12.58 -10.20 -18.64
C GLU A 27 -11.20 -9.67 -18.28
N VAL A 28 -10.23 -10.58 -18.14
CA VAL A 28 -8.83 -10.22 -17.92
C VAL A 28 -7.97 -10.66 -19.11
N GLN A 29 -7.04 -9.80 -19.50
CA GLN A 29 -6.06 -10.11 -20.55
C GLN A 29 -5.09 -11.20 -20.05
N GLN A 30 -4.93 -12.24 -20.86
CA GLN A 30 -3.88 -13.24 -20.67
C GLN A 30 -2.66 -12.88 -21.52
N TRP A 31 -1.49 -13.19 -20.97
CA TRP A 31 -0.20 -12.88 -21.53
C TRP A 31 0.67 -14.14 -21.53
N LEU A 32 1.37 -14.40 -22.63
CA LEU A 32 2.26 -15.55 -22.79
C LEU A 32 3.69 -15.09 -23.05
N CYS A 33 4.65 -15.75 -22.40
CA CYS A 33 6.06 -15.61 -22.72
C CYS A 33 6.45 -16.64 -23.79
N LYS A 34 6.81 -16.20 -24.99
CA LYS A 34 7.30 -17.10 -26.05
C LYS A 34 8.65 -17.75 -25.73
N ARG A 35 9.47 -17.11 -24.87
CA ARG A 35 10.81 -17.63 -24.51
C ARG A 35 10.76 -18.79 -23.51
N CYS A 36 9.89 -18.73 -22.50
CA CYS A 36 9.89 -19.71 -21.40
C CYS A 36 8.53 -20.36 -21.15
N GLY A 37 7.55 -20.15 -22.04
CA GLY A 37 6.19 -20.70 -21.93
C GLY A 37 5.34 -20.16 -20.77
N SER A 38 5.88 -19.29 -19.91
CA SER A 38 5.15 -18.82 -18.72
C SER A 38 3.97 -17.92 -19.09
N GLN A 39 2.81 -18.22 -18.49
CA GLN A 39 1.60 -17.42 -18.63
C GLN A 39 1.41 -16.46 -17.44
N LYS A 40 0.95 -15.25 -17.73
CA LYS A 40 0.55 -14.24 -16.75
C LYS A 40 -0.85 -13.73 -17.08
N ARG A 41 -1.66 -13.47 -16.06
CA ARG A 41 -2.95 -12.77 -16.22
C ARG A 41 -2.79 -11.36 -15.67
N CYS A 42 -3.42 -10.39 -16.32
CA CYS A 42 -3.50 -9.02 -15.78
C CYS A 42 -4.55 -8.99 -14.67
N THR A 43 -4.21 -9.55 -13.52
CA THR A 43 -5.04 -9.53 -12.31
C THR A 43 -4.31 -8.74 -11.24
N ASP A 44 -5.02 -7.83 -10.60
CA ASP A 44 -4.64 -7.12 -9.37
C ASP A 44 -4.22 -8.04 -8.22
N PHE A 45 -4.69 -9.29 -8.21
CA PHE A 45 -4.49 -10.20 -7.08
C PHE A 45 -4.50 -11.68 -7.47
N LYS A 46 -3.31 -12.28 -7.60
CA LYS A 46 -3.13 -13.65 -8.09
C LYS A 46 -3.54 -14.69 -7.04
N GLY A 47 -4.18 -15.78 -7.49
CA GLY A 47 -4.48 -16.94 -6.63
C GLY A 47 -5.81 -16.87 -5.88
N TYR A 48 -6.55 -15.76 -6.02
CA TYR A 48 -7.83 -15.58 -5.35
C TYR A 48 -8.98 -15.43 -6.34
N LEU A 49 -10.12 -16.03 -6.01
CA LEU A 49 -11.35 -15.95 -6.81
C LEU A 49 -11.96 -14.54 -6.76
N TYR A 50 -11.99 -13.94 -5.57
CA TYR A 50 -12.64 -12.65 -5.32
C TYR A 50 -11.66 -11.50 -5.59
N PRO A 51 -12.13 -10.34 -6.10
CA PRO A 51 -11.29 -9.15 -6.31
C PRO A 51 -10.59 -8.73 -5.02
N ARG A 52 -9.41 -8.11 -5.13
CA ARG A 52 -8.65 -7.67 -3.95
C ARG A 52 -9.48 -6.78 -3.04
N ARG A 53 -10.19 -5.80 -3.63
CA ARG A 53 -11.06 -4.85 -2.91
C ARG A 53 -12.10 -5.50 -2.00
N VAL A 54 -12.64 -6.65 -2.41
CA VAL A 54 -13.66 -7.40 -1.63
C VAL A 54 -13.00 -8.03 -0.41
N ILE A 55 -11.88 -8.73 -0.64
CA ILE A 55 -11.08 -9.38 0.41
C ILE A 55 -10.61 -8.35 1.42
N ASP A 56 -10.05 -7.25 0.93
CA ASP A 56 -9.51 -6.16 1.71
C ASP A 56 -10.58 -5.50 2.60
N THR A 57 -11.76 -5.25 2.05
CA THR A 57 -12.90 -4.70 2.80
C THR A 57 -13.38 -5.68 3.86
N ALA A 58 -13.39 -6.99 3.55
CA ALA A 58 -13.80 -8.02 4.49
C ALA A 58 -12.88 -8.05 5.72
N VAL A 59 -11.57 -8.02 5.48
CA VAL A 59 -10.54 -8.01 6.53
C VAL A 59 -10.65 -6.73 7.37
N TYR A 60 -10.83 -5.58 6.72
CA TYR A 60 -11.02 -4.29 7.39
C TYR A 60 -12.24 -4.29 8.32
N LEU A 61 -13.41 -4.72 7.83
CA LEU A 61 -14.63 -4.75 8.63
C LEU A 61 -14.51 -5.71 9.82
N ARG A 62 -13.82 -6.85 9.65
CA ARG A 62 -13.52 -7.76 10.76
C ARG A 62 -12.61 -7.13 11.80
N ILE A 63 -11.59 -6.38 11.39
CA ILE A 63 -10.74 -5.60 12.31
C ILE A 63 -11.53 -4.52 13.04
N LYS A 64 -12.57 -3.95 12.42
CA LYS A 64 -13.49 -2.99 13.06
C LYS A 64 -14.48 -3.64 14.04
N GLY A 65 -14.45 -4.96 14.20
CA GLY A 65 -15.23 -5.68 15.20
C GLY A 65 -16.55 -6.24 14.69
N LEU A 66 -16.88 -6.09 13.40
CA LEU A 66 -18.10 -6.68 12.84
C LEU A 66 -18.05 -8.20 12.90
N LYS A 67 -19.19 -8.86 13.11
CA LYS A 67 -19.28 -10.32 13.02
C LYS A 67 -19.14 -10.76 11.57
N LEU A 68 -18.73 -12.01 11.35
CA LEU A 68 -18.51 -12.55 9.98
C LEU A 68 -19.77 -12.41 9.09
N ALA A 69 -20.95 -12.61 9.66
CA ALA A 69 -22.24 -12.46 8.96
C ALA A 69 -22.49 -11.00 8.53
N ASP A 70 -22.27 -10.03 9.42
CA ASP A 70 -22.43 -8.61 9.10
C ASP A 70 -21.43 -8.16 8.01
N VAL A 71 -20.22 -8.71 8.05
CA VAL A 71 -19.22 -8.48 7.01
C VAL A 71 -19.68 -9.05 5.68
N GLN A 72 -20.15 -10.29 5.64
CA GLN A 72 -20.69 -10.91 4.42
C GLN A 72 -21.82 -10.06 3.81
N GLN A 73 -22.78 -9.64 4.62
CA GLN A 73 -23.89 -8.79 4.20
C GLN A 73 -23.40 -7.43 3.69
N SER A 74 -22.40 -6.83 4.35
CA SER A 74 -21.81 -5.57 3.91
C SER A 74 -21.11 -5.70 2.55
N LEU A 75 -20.38 -6.80 2.32
CA LEU A 75 -19.73 -7.04 1.02
C LEU A 75 -20.74 -7.21 -0.11
N GLU A 76 -21.85 -7.89 0.17
CA GLU A 76 -22.95 -8.04 -0.79
C GLU A 76 -23.58 -6.68 -1.14
N ARG A 77 -23.85 -5.84 -0.15
CA ARG A 77 -24.39 -4.49 -0.38
C ARG A 77 -23.42 -3.56 -1.13
N ILE A 78 -22.13 -3.60 -0.79
CA ILE A 78 -21.14 -2.66 -1.33
C ILE A 78 -20.66 -3.06 -2.72
N PHE A 79 -20.48 -4.37 -2.96
CA PHE A 79 -19.83 -4.88 -4.17
C PHE A 79 -20.75 -5.73 -5.04
N GLU A 80 -22.00 -5.97 -4.62
CA GLU A 80 -22.94 -6.88 -5.30
C GLU A 80 -22.34 -8.29 -5.48
N ILE A 81 -21.49 -8.70 -4.53
CA ILE A 81 -20.82 -10.00 -4.55
C ILE A 81 -21.12 -10.75 -3.25
N THR A 82 -21.91 -11.82 -3.39
CA THR A 82 -22.19 -12.75 -2.30
C THR A 82 -21.00 -13.68 -2.07
N VAL A 83 -20.33 -13.54 -0.93
CA VAL A 83 -19.30 -14.49 -0.49
C VAL A 83 -20.01 -15.71 0.08
N LYS A 84 -19.94 -16.86 -0.58
CA LYS A 84 -20.76 -18.04 -0.23
C LYS A 84 -20.56 -18.61 1.17
N SER A 85 -19.40 -18.41 1.79
CA SER A 85 -19.04 -19.05 3.06
C SER A 85 -18.33 -18.07 4.00
N LEU A 86 -18.80 -18.02 5.25
CA LEU A 86 -18.14 -17.25 6.32
C LEU A 86 -16.72 -17.73 6.59
N THR A 87 -16.44 -19.02 6.39
CA THR A 87 -15.09 -19.60 6.49
C THR A 87 -14.14 -18.99 5.47
N THR A 88 -14.62 -18.60 4.29
CA THR A 88 -13.82 -17.90 3.28
C THR A 88 -13.36 -16.54 3.80
N ILE A 89 -14.27 -15.78 4.42
CA ILE A 89 -13.94 -14.49 5.05
C ILE A 89 -12.96 -14.71 6.21
N CYS A 90 -13.17 -15.73 7.04
CA CYS A 90 -12.27 -16.08 8.13
C CYS A 90 -10.84 -16.39 7.62
N ASN A 91 -10.73 -17.17 6.54
CA ASN A 91 -9.44 -17.48 5.93
C ASN A 91 -8.77 -16.23 5.37
N TRP A 92 -9.51 -15.32 4.74
CA TRP A 92 -8.95 -14.02 4.34
C TRP A 92 -8.42 -13.23 5.52
N VAL A 93 -9.17 -13.13 6.61
CA VAL A 93 -8.69 -12.48 7.83
C VAL A 93 -7.41 -13.14 8.29
N LYS A 94 -7.35 -14.47 8.42
CA LYS A 94 -6.12 -15.17 8.84
C LYS A 94 -4.93 -14.88 7.92
N SER A 95 -5.14 -14.95 6.60
CA SER A 95 -4.08 -14.75 5.60
C SER A 95 -3.63 -13.29 5.47
N PHE A 96 -4.52 -12.33 5.72
CA PHE A 96 -4.28 -10.92 5.41
C PHE A 96 -4.30 -9.99 6.61
N VAL A 97 -4.65 -10.44 7.82
CA VAL A 97 -4.70 -9.56 9.01
C VAL A 97 -3.36 -8.90 9.30
N LEU A 98 -2.25 -9.61 9.07
CA LEU A 98 -0.90 -9.06 9.22
C LEU A 98 -0.59 -8.05 8.12
N LEU A 99 -0.92 -8.35 6.85
CA LEU A 99 -0.81 -7.38 5.75
C LEU A 99 -1.65 -6.14 6.06
N PHE A 100 -2.84 -6.30 6.61
CA PHE A 100 -3.72 -5.23 7.07
C PHE A 100 -3.28 -4.53 8.36
N SER A 101 -2.43 -5.14 9.17
CA SER A 101 -1.74 -4.42 10.25
C SER A 101 -0.67 -3.47 9.72
N PHE A 102 -0.14 -3.73 8.50
CA PHE A 102 0.82 -2.86 7.81
C PHE A 102 0.19 -1.92 6.77
N VAL A 103 -1.05 -2.18 6.33
CA VAL A 103 -1.81 -1.27 5.45
C VAL A 103 -2.04 0.06 6.17
N PHE A 104 -1.98 1.18 5.43
CA PHE A 104 -2.42 2.48 5.92
C PHE A 104 -3.91 2.38 6.30
N ARG A 105 -4.22 1.99 7.54
CA ARG A 105 -5.60 1.83 8.04
C ARG A 105 -6.40 3.13 7.98
N VAL A 106 -5.72 4.25 7.79
CA VAL A 106 -6.26 5.57 7.52
C VAL A 106 -5.28 6.25 6.55
N ALA A 107 -5.35 5.96 5.25
CA ALA A 107 -4.64 6.82 4.32
C ALA A 107 -5.29 8.21 4.41
N SER A 108 -4.45 9.25 4.49
CA SER A 108 -4.91 10.60 4.30
C SER A 108 -5.43 10.74 2.87
N GLU A 109 -6.33 11.68 2.63
CA GLU A 109 -6.71 12.07 1.27
C GLU A 109 -5.50 12.53 0.42
N LEU A 110 -4.38 12.80 1.09
CA LEU A 110 -3.13 13.27 0.52
C LEU A 110 -1.96 12.34 0.87
N LEU A 111 -1.17 11.96 -0.12
CA LEU A 111 0.15 11.34 0.06
C LEU A 111 1.24 12.28 -0.45
N HIS A 112 2.31 12.44 0.32
CA HIS A 112 3.51 13.12 -0.14
C HIS A 112 4.47 12.09 -0.71
N VAL A 113 5.00 12.34 -1.90
CA VAL A 113 6.02 11.51 -2.53
C VAL A 113 7.22 12.35 -2.91
N ASP A 114 8.41 11.81 -2.67
CA ASP A 114 9.66 12.48 -3.00
C ASP A 114 10.80 11.45 -3.13
N GLU A 115 11.92 11.85 -3.71
CA GLU A 115 13.11 11.02 -3.84
C GLU A 115 14.39 11.74 -3.43
N THR A 116 15.26 11.02 -2.70
CA THR A 116 16.59 11.53 -2.35
C THR A 116 17.68 10.63 -2.88
N LEU A 117 18.81 11.24 -3.24
CA LEU A 117 20.05 10.52 -3.45
C LEU A 117 20.61 10.03 -2.10
N LEU A 118 20.98 8.76 -2.04
CA LEU A 118 21.78 8.12 -1.00
C LEU A 118 23.22 7.96 -1.50
N LYS A 119 24.18 8.41 -0.70
CA LYS A 119 25.60 8.19 -0.96
C LYS A 119 25.98 6.78 -0.52
N THR A 120 26.70 6.04 -1.37
CA THR A 120 27.30 4.77 -0.96
C THR A 120 28.77 4.97 -0.62
N ALA A 121 29.43 3.91 -0.11
CA ALA A 121 30.87 3.94 0.15
C ALA A 121 31.71 4.10 -1.13
N ARG A 122 31.14 3.80 -2.31
CA ARG A 122 31.80 4.01 -3.61
C ARG A 122 31.37 5.35 -4.18
N LYS A 123 32.34 6.22 -4.50
CA LYS A 123 32.13 7.61 -4.93
C LYS A 123 31.22 7.72 -6.18
N ASP A 124 31.27 6.72 -7.06
CA ASP A 124 30.53 6.73 -8.34
C ASP A 124 29.19 5.95 -8.29
N GLU A 125 28.87 5.31 -7.17
CA GLU A 125 27.62 4.58 -7.04
C GLU A 125 26.55 5.46 -6.37
N LYS A 126 25.49 5.71 -7.13
CA LYS A 126 24.34 6.53 -6.71
C LYS A 126 23.13 5.63 -6.51
N LEU A 127 22.50 5.72 -5.34
CA LEU A 127 21.22 5.07 -5.07
C LEU A 127 20.15 6.12 -4.83
N TRP A 128 18.98 5.95 -5.45
CA TRP A 128 17.83 6.82 -5.28
C TRP A 128 16.81 6.13 -4.38
N LEU A 129 16.52 6.76 -3.25
CA LEU A 129 15.48 6.34 -2.32
C LEU A 129 14.23 7.17 -2.57
N TRP A 130 13.20 6.52 -3.09
CA TRP A 130 11.88 7.08 -3.33
C TRP A 130 11.01 6.75 -2.12
N VAL A 131 10.28 7.72 -1.58
CA VAL A 131 9.45 7.53 -0.39
C VAL A 131 8.11 8.20 -0.55
N ALA A 132 7.07 7.50 -0.14
CA ALA A 132 5.72 8.02 0.00
C ALA A 132 5.40 8.04 1.48
N LYS A 133 4.84 9.14 1.96
CA LYS A 133 4.47 9.35 3.36
C LYS A 133 3.03 9.83 3.45
N CYS A 134 2.24 9.24 4.36
CA CYS A 134 0.96 9.84 4.75
C CYS A 134 1.21 10.90 5.82
N PRO A 135 0.79 12.15 5.63
CA PRO A 135 0.95 13.21 6.61
C PRO A 135 0.13 12.93 7.89
N LYS A 136 -1.00 12.23 7.78
CA LYS A 136 -1.87 11.89 8.93
C LYS A 136 -1.30 10.77 9.79
N THR A 137 -0.95 9.63 9.19
CA THR A 137 -0.48 8.45 9.95
C THR A 137 1.02 8.40 10.13
N LYS A 138 1.80 9.16 9.33
CA LYS A 138 3.28 9.10 9.29
C LYS A 138 3.86 7.76 8.82
N LEU A 139 3.02 6.83 8.35
CA LEU A 139 3.45 5.60 7.69
C LEU A 139 4.14 5.91 6.36
N LYS A 140 5.05 5.02 5.95
CA LYS A 140 5.89 5.21 4.76
C LYS A 140 5.92 3.98 3.86
N ILE A 141 5.93 4.22 2.55
CA ILE A 141 6.21 3.23 1.49
C ILE A 141 7.47 3.70 0.78
N TRP A 142 8.35 2.78 0.39
CA TRP A 142 9.64 3.16 -0.18
C TRP A 142 10.04 2.27 -1.35
N HIS A 143 10.84 2.81 -2.27
CA HIS A 143 11.47 2.09 -3.37
C HIS A 143 12.93 2.53 -3.50
N LEU A 144 13.81 1.62 -3.91
CA LEU A 144 15.23 1.89 -4.07
C LEU A 144 15.65 1.56 -5.50
N SER A 145 16.30 2.50 -6.17
CA SER A 145 16.79 2.33 -7.54
C SER A 145 18.21 2.87 -7.73
N ARG A 146 18.85 2.50 -8.84
CA ARG A 146 20.13 3.09 -9.27
C ARG A 146 19.94 4.34 -10.14
N GLU A 147 18.76 4.46 -10.74
CA GLU A 147 18.42 5.51 -11.70
C GLU A 147 17.28 6.36 -11.18
N ARG A 148 17.32 7.66 -11.49
CA ARG A 148 16.20 8.59 -11.33
C ARG A 148 15.46 8.71 -12.67
N SER A 149 14.72 7.67 -13.02
CA SER A 149 14.04 7.57 -14.32
C SER A 149 12.54 7.40 -14.18
N GLU A 150 11.79 7.69 -15.25
CA GLU A 150 10.34 7.48 -15.31
C GLU A 150 9.93 6.04 -14.99
N ARG A 151 10.74 5.08 -15.45
CA ARG A 151 10.52 3.66 -15.17
C ARG A 151 10.58 3.34 -13.69
N GLU A 152 11.49 3.96 -12.94
CA GLU A 152 11.60 3.76 -11.50
C GLU A 152 10.49 4.49 -10.74
N ALA A 153 10.07 5.66 -11.22
CA ALA A 153 8.88 6.35 -10.71
C ALA A 153 7.61 5.49 -10.90
N GLU A 154 7.43 4.85 -12.05
CA GLU A 154 6.30 3.93 -12.30
C GLU A 154 6.33 2.72 -11.36
N ARG A 155 7.49 2.09 -11.16
CA ARG A 155 7.63 0.98 -10.20
C ARG A 155 7.29 1.41 -8.78
N PHE A 156 7.74 2.59 -8.39
CA PHE A 156 7.44 3.16 -7.09
C PHE A 156 5.94 3.43 -6.94
N MET A 157 5.27 3.97 -7.95
CA MET A 157 3.81 4.16 -7.95
C MET A 157 3.04 2.84 -7.84
N TRP A 158 3.46 1.79 -8.56
CA TRP A 158 2.87 0.45 -8.40
C TRP A 158 3.03 -0.07 -6.98
N LYS A 159 4.21 0.12 -6.38
CA LYS A 159 4.45 -0.26 -4.99
C LYS A 159 3.55 0.52 -4.04
N ILE A 160 3.31 1.80 -4.29
CA ILE A 160 2.32 2.58 -3.52
C ILE A 160 0.93 1.95 -3.66
N ARG A 161 0.45 1.71 -4.89
CA ARG A 161 -0.87 1.12 -5.15
C ARG A 161 -1.06 -0.23 -4.45
N GLU A 162 -0.01 -1.06 -4.42
CA GLU A 162 -0.02 -2.36 -3.73
C GLU A 162 -0.14 -2.23 -2.21
N HIS A 163 0.40 -1.18 -1.61
CA HIS A 163 0.45 -0.99 -0.15
C HIS A 163 -0.66 -0.07 0.40
N LEU A 164 -1.41 0.60 -0.47
CA LEU A 164 -2.57 1.40 -0.07
C LEU A 164 -3.77 0.54 0.31
N PRO A 165 -4.60 0.98 1.26
CA PRO A 165 -5.87 0.34 1.57
C PRO A 165 -6.77 0.39 0.34
N VAL A 166 -7.36 -0.74 -0.03
CA VAL A 166 -8.30 -0.82 -1.16
C VAL A 166 -9.74 -0.46 -0.73
N SER A 167 -9.94 -0.10 0.55
CA SER A 167 -11.20 0.50 1.01
C SER A 167 -11.42 1.82 0.29
N VAL A 168 -12.53 1.95 -0.43
CA VAL A 168 -12.92 3.18 -1.18
C VAL A 168 -12.92 4.41 -0.26
N LEU A 169 -13.32 4.24 1.00
CA LEU A 169 -13.34 5.30 2.02
C LEU A 169 -11.96 5.85 2.39
N HIS A 170 -10.90 5.08 2.13
CA HIS A 170 -9.53 5.40 2.53
C HIS A 170 -8.59 5.44 1.32
N TRP A 171 -9.12 5.50 0.10
CA TRP A 171 -8.30 5.71 -1.09
C TRP A 171 -7.81 7.17 -1.10
N PRO A 172 -6.51 7.42 -1.31
CA PRO A 172 -6.01 8.80 -1.41
C PRO A 172 -6.64 9.50 -2.62
N LYS A 173 -6.99 10.78 -2.46
CA LYS A 173 -7.54 11.62 -3.53
C LYS A 173 -6.42 12.33 -4.30
N ARG A 174 -5.32 12.63 -3.61
CA ARG A 174 -4.19 13.41 -4.12
C ARG A 174 -2.85 12.76 -3.81
N ILE A 175 -1.96 12.76 -4.79
CA ILE A 175 -0.53 12.54 -4.58
C ILE A 175 0.18 13.86 -4.88
N ARG A 176 0.91 14.36 -3.88
CA ARG A 176 1.73 15.56 -4.00
C ARG A 176 3.18 15.18 -4.17
N SER A 177 3.82 15.70 -5.21
CA SER A 177 5.24 15.50 -5.48
C SER A 177 5.94 16.81 -5.78
N ASP A 178 7.24 16.84 -5.55
CA ASP A 178 8.13 17.80 -6.18
C ASP A 178 8.07 17.61 -7.69
N SER A 179 8.23 18.70 -8.44
CA SER A 179 7.91 18.80 -9.88
C SER A 179 8.82 17.96 -10.81
N LEU A 180 9.39 16.86 -10.32
CA LEU A 180 10.08 15.87 -11.16
C LEU A 180 9.11 15.37 -12.25
N LYS A 181 9.50 15.61 -13.51
CA LYS A 181 8.67 15.35 -14.69
C LYS A 181 8.19 13.90 -14.78
N SER A 182 8.92 12.93 -14.23
CA SER A 182 8.55 11.51 -14.26
C SER A 182 7.36 11.14 -13.38
N TYR A 183 6.99 11.94 -12.38
CA TYR A 183 5.90 11.56 -11.49
C TYR A 183 4.54 11.57 -12.18
N TYR A 184 4.26 12.59 -12.98
CA TYR A 184 2.98 12.67 -13.69
C TYR A 184 2.68 11.47 -14.59
N PRO A 185 3.54 11.08 -15.54
CA PRO A 185 3.28 9.92 -16.39
C PRO A 185 3.19 8.62 -15.56
N ALA A 186 3.98 8.49 -14.48
CA ALA A 186 3.90 7.34 -13.58
C ALA A 186 2.55 7.28 -12.84
N ILE A 187 2.06 8.40 -12.29
CA ILE A 187 0.77 8.48 -11.59
C ILE A 187 -0.37 8.17 -12.55
N MET A 188 -0.40 8.82 -13.71
CA MET A 188 -1.43 8.61 -14.73
C MET A 188 -1.47 7.15 -15.21
N LYS A 189 -0.33 6.47 -15.26
CA LYS A 189 -0.28 5.08 -15.71
C LYS A 189 -0.72 4.08 -14.65
N VAL A 190 -0.38 4.34 -13.38
CA VAL A 190 -0.67 3.42 -12.28
C VAL A 190 -2.04 3.67 -11.68
N PHE A 191 -2.46 4.93 -11.54
CA PHE A 191 -3.70 5.33 -10.89
C PHE A 191 -4.72 5.91 -11.86
N ASN A 192 -4.38 6.08 -13.14
CA ASN A 192 -5.27 6.71 -14.13
C ASN A 192 -5.75 8.08 -13.62
N ARG A 193 -7.05 8.35 -13.68
CA ARG A 193 -7.69 9.55 -13.12
C ARG A 193 -8.29 9.30 -11.73
N GLU A 194 -7.97 8.18 -11.09
CA GLU A 194 -8.46 7.86 -9.73
C GLU A 194 -7.84 8.79 -8.67
N ILE A 195 -6.68 9.38 -8.96
CA ILE A 195 -5.92 10.24 -8.06
C ILE A 195 -5.46 11.48 -8.82
N GLU A 196 -5.63 12.65 -8.21
CA GLU A 196 -5.10 13.91 -8.70
C GLU A 196 -3.60 14.05 -8.39
N HIS A 197 -2.81 14.46 -9.39
CA HIS A 197 -1.40 14.81 -9.18
C HIS A 197 -1.30 16.29 -8.80
N GLU A 198 -1.07 16.55 -7.53
CA GLU A 198 -0.82 17.89 -7.03
C GLU A 198 0.67 18.25 -7.23
N ARG A 199 0.95 19.10 -8.22
CA ARG A 199 2.30 19.59 -8.51
C ARG A 199 2.49 20.95 -7.86
N VAL A 200 3.56 21.12 -7.09
CA VAL A 200 3.92 22.43 -6.54
C VAL A 200 5.26 22.86 -7.15
N LYS A 201 5.33 24.10 -7.67
CA LYS A 201 6.50 24.67 -8.37
C LYS A 201 7.64 25.02 -7.42
N SER A 202 7.33 25.48 -6.21
CA SER A 202 8.27 25.68 -5.11
C SER A 202 7.50 25.72 -3.79
N PHE A 203 7.94 24.96 -2.80
CA PHE A 203 7.16 24.59 -1.60
C PHE A 203 7.19 25.60 -0.45
N LYS A 204 7.52 26.87 -0.73
CA LYS A 204 7.50 27.94 0.29
C LYS A 204 6.09 28.24 0.81
N GLU A 205 5.06 27.99 0.01
CA GLU A 205 3.66 28.33 0.34
C GLU A 205 2.86 27.13 0.92
N HIS A 206 3.32 25.89 0.71
CA HIS A 206 2.68 24.66 1.23
C HIS A 206 3.75 23.69 1.75
N SER A 207 3.83 23.51 3.08
CA SER A 207 5.01 22.87 3.71
C SER A 207 5.15 21.40 3.32
N ASN A 208 6.30 21.05 2.73
CA ASN A 208 6.79 19.68 2.59
C ASN A 208 7.67 19.24 3.79
N ASN A 209 7.62 20.00 4.89
CA ASN A 209 8.42 19.81 6.10
C ASN A 209 8.45 18.35 6.53
N GLU A 210 7.36 17.63 6.38
CA GLU A 210 7.23 16.24 6.86
C GLU A 210 8.10 15.21 6.10
N ILE A 211 8.21 15.27 4.76
CA ILE A 211 9.05 14.30 4.03
C ILE A 211 10.50 14.77 3.97
N GLU A 212 10.71 16.09 3.91
CA GLU A 212 12.04 16.69 3.99
C GLU A 212 12.68 16.48 5.36
N GLU A 213 11.95 16.68 6.46
CA GLU A 213 12.42 16.36 7.83
C GLU A 213 12.75 14.88 7.97
N PHE A 214 11.97 14.02 7.32
CA PHE A 214 12.32 12.61 7.24
C PHE A 214 13.66 12.39 6.52
N PHE A 215 13.88 13.05 5.38
CA PHE A 215 15.15 13.00 4.69
C PHE A 215 16.27 13.76 5.40
N ARG A 216 15.99 14.74 6.27
CA ARG A 216 17.01 15.39 7.10
C ARG A 216 17.69 14.37 8.00
N CYS A 217 17.00 13.32 8.44
CA CYS A 217 17.60 12.23 9.23
C CYS A 217 18.51 11.28 8.42
N LYS A 218 18.66 11.44 7.10
CA LYS A 218 19.47 10.54 6.25
C LYS A 218 20.96 10.54 6.61
N HIS A 219 21.46 11.56 7.31
CA HIS A 219 22.84 11.58 7.82
C HIS A 219 23.10 10.48 8.86
N LYS A 220 22.04 9.95 9.50
CA LYS A 220 22.11 8.81 10.42
C LYS A 220 22.20 7.46 9.68
N PHE A 221 22.03 7.44 8.36
CA PHE A 221 22.13 6.20 7.60
C PHE A 221 23.61 5.80 7.48
N PRO A 222 23.94 4.52 7.68
CA PRO A 222 25.30 4.05 7.50
C PRO A 222 25.73 4.24 6.04
N ARG A 223 27.04 4.43 5.81
CA ARG A 223 27.56 4.38 4.44
C ARG A 223 27.41 2.96 3.92
N PHE A 224 26.52 2.77 2.96
CA PHE A 224 26.24 1.45 2.42
C PHE A 224 27.43 0.93 1.58
N ARG A 225 27.88 -0.31 1.83
CA ARG A 225 28.77 -1.03 0.90
C ARG A 225 27.95 -1.49 -0.32
N SER A 226 28.56 -1.42 -1.51
CA SER A 226 27.89 -1.67 -2.80
C SER A 226 27.07 -2.95 -2.81
N SER A 227 25.92 -2.92 -3.50
CA SER A 227 24.95 -4.03 -3.54
C SER A 227 25.03 -4.89 -4.81
N TYR A 228 25.96 -4.61 -5.73
CA TYR A 228 26.06 -5.33 -7.00
C TYR A 228 27.52 -5.65 -7.38
N PRO A 229 27.88 -6.93 -7.60
CA PRO A 229 29.18 -7.27 -8.17
C PRO A 229 29.24 -6.88 -9.65
N HIS A 230 30.41 -6.39 -10.10
CA HIS A 230 30.68 -5.99 -11.49
C HIS A 230 31.00 -7.19 -12.43
N HIS A 231 30.88 -8.43 -11.96
CA HIS A 231 31.16 -9.65 -12.73
C HIS A 231 30.08 -10.73 -12.50
N PRO A 232 29.88 -11.70 -13.43
CA PRO A 232 29.07 -12.87 -13.17
C PRO A 232 29.80 -13.75 -12.14
N ILE A 233 29.37 -13.67 -10.88
CA ILE A 233 29.92 -14.50 -9.79
C ILE A 233 29.08 -15.77 -9.65
N PRO A 234 29.70 -16.95 -9.39
CA PRO A 234 29.02 -18.23 -9.16
C PRO A 234 27.91 -18.17 -8.09
N ARG A 235 26.99 -19.14 -8.17
CA ARG A 235 25.67 -19.15 -7.50
C ARG A 235 25.68 -19.07 -5.97
N ASP A 236 26.85 -19.17 -5.33
CA ASP A 236 26.94 -19.43 -3.89
C ASP A 236 27.11 -18.18 -3.02
N ASN A 237 27.17 -16.98 -3.63
CA ASN A 237 27.37 -15.71 -2.90
C ASN A 237 26.22 -14.70 -3.04
N TYR A 238 24.97 -15.17 -2.99
CA TYR A 238 23.78 -14.32 -3.03
C TYR A 238 23.57 -13.49 -1.74
N HIS A 239 24.26 -13.82 -0.64
CA HIS A 239 24.07 -13.21 0.68
C HIS A 239 24.58 -11.77 0.82
N ASN A 240 25.48 -11.30 -0.07
CA ASN A 240 26.11 -9.98 0.05
C ASN A 240 25.40 -8.84 -0.72
N ARG A 241 24.27 -9.10 -1.40
CA ARG A 241 23.42 -8.04 -2.03
C ARG A 241 22.57 -7.25 -1.02
N CYS A 242 22.81 -7.47 0.28
CA CYS A 242 21.85 -7.24 1.36
C CYS A 242 22.14 -6.04 2.28
N ALA A 243 23.16 -5.20 2.06
CA ALA A 243 23.47 -4.14 3.05
C ALA A 243 22.45 -2.97 3.04
N ALA A 244 22.31 -2.25 1.92
CA ALA A 244 21.43 -1.07 1.85
C ALA A 244 19.94 -1.42 1.88
N LYS A 245 19.56 -2.39 1.04
CA LYS A 245 18.16 -2.80 0.92
C LYS A 245 17.67 -3.41 2.23
N SER A 246 18.40 -4.35 2.84
CA SER A 246 17.95 -4.98 4.08
C SER A 246 18.01 -4.02 5.27
N PHE A 247 18.97 -3.09 5.31
CA PHE A 247 18.94 -2.01 6.30
C PHE A 247 17.67 -1.17 6.16
N LEU A 248 17.40 -0.64 4.95
CA LEU A 248 16.21 0.19 4.71
C LEU A 248 14.93 -0.60 4.99
N GLU A 249 14.88 -1.87 4.60
CA GLU A 249 13.75 -2.75 4.86
C GLU A 249 13.51 -2.91 6.35
N SER A 250 14.54 -3.25 7.14
CA SER A 250 14.45 -3.30 8.60
C SER A 250 14.00 -1.97 9.20
N TRP A 251 14.63 -0.87 8.78
CA TRP A 251 14.38 0.47 9.31
C TRP A 251 12.96 0.97 9.03
N PHE A 252 12.46 0.81 7.80
CA PHE A 252 11.09 1.17 7.43
C PHE A 252 10.07 0.26 8.12
N ASN A 253 10.37 -1.03 8.25
CA ASN A 253 9.49 -1.99 8.94
C ASN A 253 9.37 -1.65 10.42
N GLU A 254 10.48 -1.33 11.10
CA GLU A 254 10.48 -0.92 12.50
C GLU A 254 9.73 0.40 12.71
N HIS A 255 10.01 1.41 11.87
CA HIS A 255 9.30 2.69 11.90
C HIS A 255 7.79 2.48 11.74
N ASN A 256 7.38 1.74 10.70
CA ASN A 256 5.97 1.49 10.43
C ASN A 256 5.32 0.67 11.55
N ALA A 257 5.99 -0.36 12.08
CA ALA A 257 5.49 -1.17 13.20
C ALA A 257 5.26 -0.32 14.46
N ARG A 258 6.17 0.60 14.78
CA ARG A 258 6.02 1.54 15.91
C ARG A 258 4.79 2.44 15.74
N ILE A 259 4.61 2.99 14.54
CA ILE A 259 3.45 3.83 14.21
C ILE A 259 2.15 3.02 14.32
N VAL A 260 2.11 1.80 13.77
CA VAL A 260 0.95 0.91 13.85
C VAL A 260 0.59 0.59 15.30
N ARG A 261 1.58 0.28 16.15
CA ARG A 261 1.34 0.05 17.59
C ARG A 261 0.73 1.27 18.28
N LYS A 262 1.20 2.49 17.95
CA LYS A 262 0.63 3.74 18.46
C LYS A 262 -0.82 3.92 18.02
N LEU A 263 -1.09 3.79 16.72
CA LEU A 263 -2.45 3.93 16.16
C LEU A 263 -3.42 2.89 16.73
N ASN A 264 -2.97 1.65 16.93
CA ASN A 264 -3.81 0.62 17.54
C ASN A 264 -4.17 0.95 19.00
N ARG A 265 -3.23 1.49 19.78
CA ARG A 265 -3.51 1.94 21.16
C ARG A 265 -4.50 3.10 21.19
N GLU A 266 -4.35 4.08 20.30
CA GLU A 266 -5.29 5.19 20.18
C GLU A 266 -6.68 4.70 19.76
N GLN A 267 -6.76 3.76 18.82
CA GLN A 267 -8.03 3.18 18.40
C GLN A 267 -8.72 2.41 19.53
N LEU A 268 -7.97 1.64 20.33
CA LEU A 268 -8.52 0.94 21.50
C LEU A 268 -9.10 1.93 22.51
N LYS A 269 -8.37 3.00 22.84
CA LYS A 269 -8.88 4.08 23.71
C LYS A 269 -10.17 4.70 23.17
N MET A 270 -10.25 4.96 21.86
CA MET A 270 -11.46 5.50 21.24
C MET A 270 -12.65 4.53 21.30
N ILE A 271 -12.41 3.23 21.22
CA ILE A 271 -13.45 2.20 21.36
C ILE A 271 -13.93 2.15 22.81
N GLU A 272 -13.02 2.18 23.79
CA GLU A 272 -13.36 2.24 25.22
C GLU A 272 -14.24 3.46 25.53
N ILE A 273 -13.85 4.64 25.05
CA ILE A 273 -14.62 5.89 25.21
C ILE A 273 -16.00 5.75 24.55
N LYS A 274 -16.10 5.22 23.32
CA LYS A 274 -17.39 5.01 22.65
C LYS A 274 -18.30 4.04 23.41
N ASN A 275 -17.74 2.96 23.94
CA ASN A 275 -18.48 1.99 24.73
C ASN A 275 -18.97 2.61 26.05
N PHE A 276 -18.13 3.43 26.70
CA PHE A 276 -18.50 4.17 27.89
C PHE A 276 -19.65 5.15 27.62
N VAL A 277 -19.53 5.97 26.56
CA VAL A 277 -20.59 6.94 26.16
C VAL A 277 -21.89 6.22 25.81
N SER A 278 -21.82 5.11 25.07
CA SER A 278 -23.00 4.29 24.73
C SER A 278 -23.68 3.71 25.97
N LYS A 279 -22.89 3.18 26.92
CA LYS A 279 -23.40 2.67 28.19
C LYS A 279 -24.09 3.77 28.99
N PHE A 280 -23.47 4.95 29.09
CA PHE A 280 -24.02 6.10 29.78
C PHE A 280 -25.32 6.61 29.14
N ALA A 281 -25.36 6.70 27.80
CA ALA A 281 -26.56 7.11 27.07
C ALA A 281 -27.73 6.13 27.28
N ASN A 282 -27.45 4.82 27.31
CA ASN A 282 -28.47 3.81 27.61
C ASN A 282 -28.98 3.92 29.05
N THR A 283 -28.09 4.13 30.03
CA THR A 283 -28.49 4.35 31.42
C THR A 283 -29.36 5.60 31.58
N LEU A 284 -28.97 6.71 30.95
CA LEU A 284 -29.75 7.95 30.96
C LEU A 284 -31.13 7.77 30.31
N ARG A 285 -31.20 7.02 29.21
CA ARG A 285 -32.47 6.69 28.54
C ARG A 285 -33.39 5.86 29.42
N CYS A 286 -32.87 4.84 30.12
CA CYS A 286 -33.65 4.07 31.09
C CYS A 286 -34.16 4.96 32.24
N PHE A 287 -33.34 5.89 32.72
CA PHE A 287 -33.73 6.80 33.80
C PHE A 287 -34.83 7.77 33.37
N ILE A 288 -34.75 8.31 32.15
CA ILE A 288 -35.81 9.16 31.57
C ILE A 288 -37.11 8.37 31.39
N MET A 289 -37.06 7.13 30.89
CA MET A 289 -38.25 6.28 30.75
C MET A 289 -38.93 6.02 32.10
N LEU A 290 -38.14 5.74 33.16
CA LEU A 290 -38.66 5.53 34.51
C LEU A 290 -39.30 6.79 35.13
N ILE A 291 -38.82 7.98 34.75
CA ILE A 291 -39.43 9.26 35.18
C ILE A 291 -40.74 9.50 34.43
N LEU A 292 -40.76 9.25 33.12
CA LEU A 292 -41.96 9.42 32.29
C LEU A 292 -43.08 8.43 32.61
N GLU A 293 -42.76 7.23 33.12
CA GLU A 293 -43.77 6.26 33.58
C GLU A 293 -44.38 6.63 34.95
N ARG A 294 -43.81 7.61 35.67
CA ARG A 294 -44.27 8.05 36.99
C ARG A 294 -45.00 9.41 36.99
N THR A 295 -45.11 10.05 35.84
CA THR A 295 -45.84 11.31 35.61
C THR A 295 -47.05 11.06 34.73
#